data_AF-A0A0M4M8W0-F1
#
_entry.id   AF-A0A0M4M8W0-F1
#
_cell.length_a   1.000
_cell.length_b   1.000
_cell.length_c   1.000
_cell.angle_alpha   90.00
_cell.angle_beta   90.00
_cell.angle_gamma   90.00
#
_symmetry.space_group_name_H-M   'P 1'
#
loop_
_entity.id
_entity.type
_entity.pdbx_description
1 polymer ?
#
loop_
_entity_poly.entity_id
_entity_poly.type
_entity_poly.pdbx_seq_one_letter_code
_entity_poly.pdbx_strand_id
1 'polypeptide(L)'
;MTTNFTPIRPEAAGKTWALQRTALAGFGFTLSWLIGLSVFAASTTVVSTGAEIIAAYRGRAAAGVLQYLFTEGLPPVAILVVVGALARWARGAGYRRLAKATWVAALVASIISFAQFVFGVVLVTVAVPAGDAAISALLSDSVTRLDGAKMLLFAGMAITTFVYLARAQHGQLLWLRIVSLLLAVTITVSGLGYLFMVTSLATAADASLPLLLVWVTGFAIVLGRRGH
;
A
#
# COMPACT_ATOMS: atom_id res chain seq x y z
N MET A 1 6.52 -48.02 37.15
CA MET A 1 6.44 -47.44 35.80
C MET A 1 5.86 -46.05 35.91
N THR A 2 6.69 -45.01 35.83
CA THR A 2 6.26 -43.60 35.81
C THR A 2 6.44 -43.07 34.40
N THR A 3 5.34 -42.77 33.72
CA THR A 3 5.33 -42.16 32.39
C THR A 3 5.63 -40.67 32.51
N ASN A 4 6.80 -40.25 32.03
CA ASN A 4 7.14 -38.83 31.90
C ASN A 4 6.26 -38.20 30.81
N PHE A 5 5.31 -37.36 31.23
CA PHE A 5 4.52 -36.53 30.34
C PHE A 5 5.33 -35.28 30.01
N THR A 6 5.96 -35.26 28.84
CA THR A 6 6.61 -34.05 28.32
C THR A 6 5.52 -33.15 27.74
N PRO A 7 5.25 -31.96 28.31
CA PRO A 7 4.26 -31.05 27.74
C PRO A 7 4.77 -30.54 26.40
N ILE A 8 4.01 -30.74 25.32
CA ILE A 8 4.27 -30.10 24.03
C ILE A 8 4.14 -28.58 24.25
N ARG A 9 5.24 -27.83 24.15
CA ARG A 9 5.21 -26.37 24.28
C ARG A 9 4.38 -25.76 23.13
N PRO A 10 3.43 -24.85 23.43
CA PRO A 10 2.59 -24.18 22.42
C PRO A 10 3.36 -23.19 21.51
N GLU A 11 4.67 -23.00 21.71
CA GLU A 11 5.49 -22.04 20.96
C GLU A 11 5.59 -22.33 19.45
N ALA A 12 5.43 -23.59 19.03
CA ALA A 12 5.54 -23.97 17.62
C ALA A 12 4.31 -23.55 16.80
N ALA A 13 3.10 -23.64 17.36
CA ALA A 13 1.85 -23.31 16.66
C ALA A 13 1.65 -21.80 16.48
N GLY A 14 2.12 -20.98 17.43
CA GLY A 14 2.03 -19.51 17.34
C GLY A 14 2.93 -18.90 16.25
N LYS A 15 4.10 -19.51 16.00
CA LYS A 15 5.05 -19.04 14.99
C LYS A 15 4.54 -19.31 13.57
N THR A 16 4.06 -20.51 13.27
CA THR A 16 3.58 -20.88 11.91
C THR A 16 2.40 -20.00 11.46
N TRP A 17 1.47 -19.71 12.36
CA TRP A 17 0.33 -18.85 12.11
C TRP A 17 0.71 -17.39 11.81
N ALA A 18 1.69 -16.83 12.53
CA ALA A 18 2.17 -15.46 12.27
C ALA A 18 2.89 -15.33 10.91
N LEU A 19 3.58 -16.40 10.48
CA LEU A 19 4.25 -16.48 9.17
C LEU A 19 3.23 -16.55 8.03
N GLN A 20 2.22 -17.42 8.16
CA GLN A 20 1.12 -17.53 7.19
C GLN A 20 0.35 -16.21 7.04
N ARG A 21 0.08 -15.52 8.15
CA ARG A 21 -0.61 -14.21 8.14
C ARG A 21 0.13 -13.15 7.34
N THR A 22 1.45 -13.05 7.50
CA THR A 22 2.23 -12.00 6.82
C THR A 22 2.29 -12.28 5.32
N ALA A 23 2.57 -13.53 4.93
CA ALA A 23 2.55 -13.94 3.52
C ALA A 23 1.17 -13.74 2.88
N LEU A 24 0.10 -14.17 3.55
CA LEU A 24 -1.28 -13.98 3.07
C LEU A 24 -1.63 -12.50 2.92
N ALA A 25 -1.19 -11.64 3.84
CA ALA A 25 -1.38 -10.20 3.71
C ALA A 25 -0.65 -9.63 2.47
N GLY A 26 0.59 -10.05 2.21
CA GLY A 26 1.32 -9.65 1.00
C GLY A 26 0.59 -10.06 -0.28
N PHE A 27 0.19 -11.32 -0.39
CA PHE A 27 -0.59 -11.80 -1.54
C PHE A 27 -1.95 -11.10 -1.65
N GLY A 28 -2.63 -10.90 -0.53
CA GLY A 28 -3.90 -10.17 -0.46
C GLY A 28 -3.77 -8.73 -0.94
N PHE A 29 -2.68 -8.03 -0.58
CA PHE A 29 -2.38 -6.70 -1.09
C PHE A 29 -2.27 -6.69 -2.61
N THR A 30 -1.48 -7.60 -3.19
CA THR A 30 -1.31 -7.66 -4.64
C THR A 30 -2.61 -8.04 -5.35
N LEU A 31 -3.31 -9.06 -4.86
CA LEU A 31 -4.57 -9.50 -5.46
C LEU A 31 -5.63 -8.40 -5.39
N SER A 32 -5.71 -7.67 -4.28
CA SER A 32 -6.62 -6.54 -4.13
C SER A 32 -6.36 -5.49 -5.21
N TRP A 33 -5.12 -5.06 -5.40
CA TRP A 33 -4.77 -4.11 -6.47
C TRP A 33 -5.10 -4.63 -7.87
N LEU A 34 -4.76 -5.89 -8.17
CA LEU A 34 -5.06 -6.49 -9.48
C LEU A 34 -6.56 -6.54 -9.76
N ILE A 35 -7.38 -6.91 -8.77
CA ILE A 35 -8.84 -6.88 -8.89
C ILE A 35 -9.32 -5.46 -9.11
N GLY A 36 -8.88 -4.49 -8.29
CA GLY A 36 -9.28 -3.09 -8.41
C GLY A 36 -9.00 -2.51 -9.81
N LEU A 37 -7.80 -2.76 -10.35
CA LEU A 37 -7.42 -2.32 -11.70
C LEU A 37 -8.20 -3.04 -12.82
N SER A 38 -8.67 -4.26 -12.57
CA SER A 38 -9.41 -5.05 -13.56
C SER A 38 -10.89 -4.71 -13.62
N VAL A 39 -11.49 -4.23 -12.52
CA VAL A 39 -12.93 -3.90 -12.44
C VAL A 39 -13.26 -2.70 -13.33
N PHE A 40 -12.47 -1.64 -13.23
CA PHE A 40 -12.73 -0.42 -13.96
C PHE A 40 -11.46 0.44 -14.05
N ALA A 41 -11.06 0.79 -15.26
CA ALA A 41 -10.06 1.81 -15.50
C ALA A 41 -10.77 3.09 -15.94
N ALA A 42 -11.12 3.95 -14.97
CA ALA A 42 -11.56 5.29 -15.30
C ALA A 42 -10.43 5.98 -16.08
N SER A 43 -10.69 6.45 -17.30
CA SER A 43 -9.70 7.15 -18.13
C SER A 43 -9.48 8.60 -17.67
N THR A 44 -9.54 8.84 -16.37
CA THR A 44 -9.36 10.16 -15.77
C THR A 44 -7.88 10.40 -15.51
N THR A 45 -7.41 11.61 -15.78
CA THR A 45 -6.05 12.04 -15.47
C THR A 45 -6.02 12.83 -14.16
N VAL A 46 -4.83 13.15 -13.66
CA VAL A 46 -4.65 13.97 -12.44
C VAL A 46 -5.17 15.41 -12.58
N VAL A 47 -5.61 15.82 -13.78
CA VAL A 47 -6.19 17.15 -14.05
C VAL A 47 -7.60 17.06 -14.66
N SER A 48 -8.25 15.90 -14.56
CA SER A 48 -9.57 15.71 -15.17
C SER A 48 -10.62 16.63 -14.55
N THR A 49 -11.47 17.20 -15.40
CA THR A 49 -12.53 18.11 -14.95
C THR A 49 -13.68 17.35 -14.28
N GLY A 50 -14.50 18.04 -13.48
CA GLY A 50 -15.71 17.45 -12.88
C GLY A 50 -16.66 16.82 -13.89
N ALA A 51 -16.80 17.43 -15.08
CA ALA A 51 -17.61 16.89 -16.17
C ALA A 51 -17.03 15.59 -16.75
N GLU A 52 -15.71 15.52 -16.92
CA GLU A 52 -15.01 14.30 -17.35
C GLU A 52 -15.15 13.18 -16.31
N ILE A 53 -15.03 13.52 -15.03
CA ILE A 53 -15.21 12.56 -13.91
C ILE A 53 -16.63 12.01 -13.92
N ILE A 54 -17.65 12.87 -14.04
CA ILE A 54 -19.05 12.43 -14.15
C ILE A 54 -19.23 11.54 -15.37
N ALA A 55 -18.70 11.93 -16.52
CA ALA A 55 -18.81 11.14 -17.75
C ALA A 55 -18.16 9.75 -17.59
N ALA A 56 -17.00 9.66 -16.92
CA ALA A 56 -16.29 8.41 -16.69
C ALA A 56 -17.09 7.44 -15.80
N TYR A 57 -17.73 7.94 -14.74
CA TYR A 57 -18.43 7.13 -13.74
C TYR A 57 -19.94 6.99 -13.96
N ARG A 58 -20.53 7.69 -14.94
CA ARG A 58 -21.98 7.65 -15.21
C ARG A 58 -22.45 6.21 -15.47
N GLY A 59 -23.43 5.76 -14.70
CA GLY A 59 -23.98 4.40 -14.80
C GLY A 59 -23.05 3.29 -14.29
N ARG A 60 -21.94 3.64 -13.62
CA ARG A 60 -20.88 2.70 -13.18
C ARG A 60 -20.58 2.76 -11.69
N ALA A 61 -21.54 3.21 -10.87
CA ALA A 61 -21.36 3.38 -9.43
C ALA A 61 -20.84 2.11 -8.73
N ALA A 62 -21.43 0.94 -9.02
CA ALA A 62 -21.01 -0.33 -8.42
C ALA A 62 -19.54 -0.67 -8.76
N ALA A 63 -19.14 -0.48 -10.02
CA ALA A 63 -17.76 -0.71 -10.45
C ALA A 63 -16.80 0.26 -9.76
N GLY A 64 -17.18 1.54 -9.64
CA GLY A 64 -16.39 2.54 -8.91
C GLY A 64 -16.22 2.22 -7.43
N VAL A 65 -17.29 1.79 -6.73
CA VAL A 65 -17.21 1.37 -5.32
C VAL A 65 -16.27 0.19 -5.15
N LEU A 66 -16.37 -0.82 -6.02
CA LEU A 66 -15.49 -1.98 -5.99
C LEU A 66 -14.04 -1.58 -6.26
N GLN A 67 -13.78 -0.73 -7.25
CA GLN A 67 -12.44 -0.21 -7.53
C GLN A 67 -11.84 0.44 -6.28
N TYR A 68 -12.53 1.40 -5.66
CA TYR A 68 -12.04 2.05 -4.43
C TYR A 68 -11.88 1.08 -3.25
N LEU A 69 -12.79 0.11 -3.09
CA LEU A 69 -12.64 -0.91 -2.04
C LEU A 69 -11.34 -1.70 -2.22
N PHE A 70 -11.04 -2.10 -3.45
CA PHE A 70 -9.91 -2.94 -3.78
C PHE A 70 -8.58 -2.18 -3.91
N THR A 71 -8.58 -0.87 -4.17
CA THR A 71 -7.35 -0.05 -4.24
C THR A 71 -7.09 0.75 -2.96
N GLU A 72 -8.13 1.10 -2.21
CA GLU A 72 -8.03 1.99 -1.04
C GLU A 72 -8.60 1.41 0.26
N GLY A 73 -9.60 0.53 0.20
CA GLY A 73 -10.19 -0.05 1.41
C GLY A 73 -9.36 -1.20 2.00
N LEU A 74 -9.06 -2.21 1.19
CA LEU A 74 -8.37 -3.43 1.63
C LEU A 74 -6.84 -3.32 1.69
N PRO A 75 -6.15 -2.70 0.71
CA PRO A 75 -4.69 -2.59 0.72
C PRO A 75 -4.07 -2.01 2.00
N PRO A 76 -4.59 -0.95 2.63
CA PRO A 76 -3.98 -0.39 3.84
C PRO A 76 -3.97 -1.36 5.02
N VAL A 77 -4.92 -2.30 5.11
CA VAL A 77 -4.93 -3.34 6.15
C VAL A 77 -3.76 -4.29 5.96
N ALA A 78 -3.53 -4.73 4.71
CA ALA A 78 -2.40 -5.59 4.38
C ALA A 78 -1.05 -4.91 4.62
N ILE A 79 -0.93 -3.62 4.26
CA ILE A 79 0.26 -2.81 4.55
C ILE A 79 0.57 -2.77 6.05
N LEU A 80 -0.42 -2.57 6.92
CA LEU A 80 -0.20 -2.57 8.37
C LEU A 80 0.34 -3.91 8.88
N VAL A 81 -0.14 -5.03 8.34
CA VAL A 81 0.38 -6.35 8.72
C VAL A 81 1.84 -6.52 8.29
N VAL A 82 2.14 -6.25 7.01
CA VAL A 82 3.49 -6.44 6.44
C VAL A 82 4.49 -5.47 7.04
N VAL A 83 4.16 -4.18 7.09
CA VAL A 83 5.04 -3.15 7.66
C VAL A 83 5.16 -3.29 9.18
N GLY A 84 4.11 -3.75 9.86
CA GLY A 84 4.20 -4.08 11.29
C GLY A 84 5.18 -5.22 11.56
N ALA A 85 5.21 -6.26 10.72
CA ALA A 85 6.21 -7.32 10.78
C ALA A 85 7.62 -6.79 10.48
N LEU A 86 7.77 -5.97 9.44
CA LEU A 86 9.03 -5.32 9.07
C LEU A 86 9.58 -4.44 10.21
N ALA A 87 8.73 -3.62 10.82
CA ALA A 87 9.11 -2.75 11.92
C ALA A 87 9.52 -3.57 13.16
N ARG A 88 8.83 -4.67 13.46
CA ARG A 88 9.24 -5.60 14.54
C ARG A 88 10.62 -6.19 14.27
N TRP A 89 10.86 -6.65 13.05
CA TRP A 89 12.14 -7.21 12.65
C TRP A 89 13.27 -6.17 12.74
N ALA A 90 13.05 -4.96 12.21
CA ALA A 90 14.00 -3.86 12.31
C ALA A 90 14.29 -3.46 13.77
N ARG A 91 13.28 -3.46 14.66
CA ARG A 91 13.49 -3.23 16.11
C ARG A 91 14.36 -4.31 16.75
N GLY A 92 14.13 -5.58 16.42
CA GLY A 92 14.92 -6.71 16.92
C GLY A 92 16.40 -6.62 16.52
N ALA A 93 16.67 -6.03 15.35
CA ALA A 93 18.01 -5.78 14.85
C ALA A 93 18.63 -4.44 15.34
N GLY A 94 18.02 -3.75 16.32
CA GLY A 94 18.57 -2.52 16.92
C GLY A 94 18.17 -1.20 16.24
N TYR A 95 17.42 -1.23 15.13
CA TYR A 95 17.04 -0.04 14.35
C TYR A 95 15.75 0.62 14.83
N ARG A 96 15.65 0.90 16.14
CA ARG A 96 14.40 1.35 16.81
C ARG A 96 13.78 2.62 16.20
N ARG A 97 14.60 3.63 15.89
CA ARG A 97 14.10 4.90 15.32
C ARG A 97 13.51 4.72 13.92
N LEU A 98 14.23 4.01 13.05
CA LEU A 98 13.77 3.68 11.69
C LEU A 98 12.47 2.88 11.77
N ALA A 99 12.42 1.84 12.60
CA ALA A 99 11.22 1.04 12.76
C ALA A 99 10.00 1.84 13.26
N LYS A 100 10.20 2.80 14.16
CA LYS A 100 9.13 3.72 14.61
C LYS A 100 8.66 4.59 13.45
N ALA A 101 9.58 5.19 12.70
CA ALA A 101 9.25 6.03 11.55
C ALA A 101 8.49 5.24 10.48
N THR A 102 8.95 4.05 10.10
CA THR A 102 8.28 3.17 9.13
C THR A 102 6.87 2.81 9.60
N TRP A 103 6.70 2.49 10.89
CA TRP A 103 5.38 2.15 11.45
C TRP A 103 4.41 3.34 11.45
N VAL A 104 4.88 4.52 11.87
CA VAL A 104 4.06 5.74 11.86
C VAL A 104 3.66 6.11 10.42
N ALA A 105 4.59 6.00 9.47
CA ALA A 105 4.30 6.25 8.05
C ALA A 105 3.22 5.29 7.52
N ALA A 106 3.28 4.00 7.87
CA ALA A 106 2.24 3.04 7.51
C ALA A 106 0.86 3.40 8.10
N LEU A 107 0.82 3.78 9.39
CA LEU A 107 -0.43 4.19 10.03
C LEU A 107 -1.06 5.42 9.35
N VAL A 108 -0.26 6.45 9.07
CA VAL A 108 -0.74 7.66 8.40
C VAL A 108 -1.19 7.35 6.98
N ALA A 109 -0.43 6.54 6.24
CA ALA A 109 -0.81 6.11 4.89
C ALA A 109 -2.13 5.33 4.88
N SER A 110 -2.36 4.48 5.88
CA SER A 110 -3.62 3.74 6.03
C SER A 110 -4.82 4.63 6.34
N ILE A 111 -4.64 5.67 7.16
CA ILE A 111 -5.68 6.67 7.43
C ILE A 111 -6.02 7.44 6.16
N ILE A 112 -5.00 7.87 5.41
CA ILE A 112 -5.19 8.58 4.14
C ILE A 112 -5.96 7.68 3.15
N SER A 113 -5.54 6.42 3.01
CA SER A 113 -6.19 5.45 2.12
C SER A 113 -7.65 5.21 2.50
N PHE A 114 -7.96 5.10 3.80
CA PHE A 114 -9.35 5.02 4.25
C PHE A 114 -10.17 6.27 3.91
N ALA A 115 -9.60 7.47 4.09
CA ALA A 115 -10.26 8.71 3.68
C ALA A 115 -10.51 8.76 2.16
N GLN A 116 -9.54 8.31 1.35
CA GLN A 116 -9.70 8.20 -0.10
C GLN A 116 -10.79 7.20 -0.48
N PHE A 117 -10.90 6.07 0.21
CA PHE A 117 -11.99 5.11 0.03
C PHE A 117 -13.35 5.78 0.27
N VAL A 118 -13.52 6.49 1.39
CA VAL A 118 -14.76 7.21 1.70
C VAL A 118 -15.08 8.27 0.66
N PHE A 119 -14.11 9.10 0.28
CA PHE A 119 -14.29 10.14 -0.74
C PHE A 119 -14.64 9.54 -2.10
N GLY A 120 -13.99 8.45 -2.49
CA GLY A 120 -14.26 7.72 -3.71
C GLY A 120 -15.67 7.13 -3.75
N VAL A 121 -16.12 6.52 -2.64
CA VAL A 121 -17.50 6.01 -2.53
C VAL A 121 -18.51 7.14 -2.62
N VAL A 122 -18.30 8.26 -1.91
CA VAL A 122 -19.21 9.43 -1.97
C VAL A 122 -19.22 10.03 -3.37
N LEU A 123 -18.06 10.13 -4.03
CA LEU A 123 -17.96 10.60 -5.41
C LEU A 123 -18.87 9.79 -6.34
N VAL A 124 -18.73 8.47 -6.35
CA VAL A 124 -19.42 7.62 -7.33
C VAL A 124 -20.88 7.32 -6.99
N THR A 125 -21.27 7.40 -5.71
CA THR A 125 -22.64 7.09 -5.26
C THR A 125 -23.52 8.32 -5.02
N VAL A 126 -22.92 9.50 -4.81
CA VAL A 126 -23.66 10.73 -4.49
C VAL A 126 -23.40 11.82 -5.53
N ALA A 127 -22.14 12.26 -5.67
CA ALA A 127 -21.82 13.43 -6.50
C ALA A 127 -22.05 13.17 -8.00
N VAL A 128 -21.61 12.02 -8.50
CA VAL A 128 -21.77 11.64 -9.91
C VAL A 128 -23.25 11.44 -10.30
N PRO A 129 -24.08 10.69 -9.54
CA PRO A 129 -25.51 10.58 -9.83
C PRO A 129 -26.27 11.91 -9.76
N ALA A 130 -25.86 12.82 -8.86
CA ALA A 130 -26.43 14.17 -8.78
C ALA A 130 -26.03 15.08 -9.94
N GLY A 131 -25.03 14.69 -10.75
CA GLY A 131 -24.48 15.52 -11.82
C GLY A 131 -23.73 16.75 -11.32
N ASP A 132 -23.29 16.76 -10.05
CA ASP A 132 -22.60 17.91 -9.45
C ASP A 132 -21.12 17.91 -9.84
N ALA A 133 -20.80 18.70 -10.87
CA ALA A 133 -19.43 18.79 -11.39
C ALA A 133 -18.46 19.42 -10.38
N ALA A 134 -18.92 20.36 -9.55
CA ALA A 134 -18.05 21.05 -8.60
C ALA A 134 -17.63 20.11 -7.46
N ILE A 135 -18.59 19.39 -6.86
CA ILE A 135 -18.31 18.40 -5.82
C ILE A 135 -17.51 17.22 -6.41
N SER A 136 -17.84 16.78 -7.62
CA SER A 136 -17.10 15.68 -8.27
C SER A 136 -15.63 16.03 -8.49
N ALA A 137 -15.34 17.25 -8.97
CA ALA A 137 -13.97 17.76 -9.11
C ALA A 137 -13.27 17.85 -7.75
N LEU A 138 -13.90 18.46 -6.74
CA LEU A 138 -13.32 18.61 -5.41
C LEU A 138 -12.94 17.26 -4.78
N LEU A 139 -13.84 16.27 -4.83
CA LEU A 139 -13.58 14.94 -4.27
C LEU A 139 -12.47 14.23 -5.05
N SER A 140 -12.47 14.30 -6.37
CA SER A 140 -11.43 13.67 -7.20
C SER A 140 -10.06 14.32 -7.00
N ASP A 141 -9.99 15.64 -6.92
CA ASP A 141 -8.77 16.37 -6.61
C ASP A 141 -8.25 16.02 -5.22
N SER A 142 -9.15 15.94 -4.24
CA SER A 142 -8.81 15.56 -2.87
C SER A 142 -8.23 14.14 -2.82
N VAL A 143 -8.88 13.19 -3.49
CA VAL A 143 -8.39 11.80 -3.60
C VAL A 143 -7.01 11.77 -4.25
N THR A 144 -6.81 12.50 -5.34
CA THR A 144 -5.55 12.51 -6.10
C THR A 144 -4.40 13.13 -5.29
N ARG A 145 -4.62 14.26 -4.61
CA ARG A 145 -3.58 14.89 -3.78
C ARG A 145 -3.25 14.07 -2.53
N LEU A 146 -4.26 13.49 -1.90
CA LEU A 146 -4.08 12.53 -0.80
C LEU A 146 -3.27 11.32 -1.26
N ASP A 147 -3.48 10.86 -2.50
CA ASP A 147 -2.70 9.78 -3.09
C ASP A 147 -1.22 10.16 -3.20
N GLY A 148 -0.94 11.37 -3.68
CA GLY A 148 0.41 11.91 -3.72
C GLY A 148 1.08 11.95 -2.34
N ALA A 149 0.36 12.41 -1.31
CA ALA A 149 0.87 12.39 0.07
C ALA A 149 1.13 10.96 0.58
N LYS A 150 0.22 10.02 0.31
CA LYS A 150 0.37 8.59 0.65
C LYS A 150 1.59 7.96 -0.06
N MET A 151 1.79 8.29 -1.34
CA MET A 151 2.96 7.86 -2.11
C MET A 151 4.27 8.33 -1.49
N LEU A 152 4.35 9.57 -0.98
CA LEU A 152 5.53 10.06 -0.26
C LEU A 152 5.77 9.32 1.07
N LEU A 153 4.72 8.86 1.76
CA LEU A 153 4.86 7.99 2.92
C LEU A 153 5.40 6.61 2.53
N PHE A 154 4.94 6.04 1.40
CA PHE A 154 5.52 4.83 0.82
C PHE A 154 6.99 5.02 0.43
N ALA A 155 7.36 6.18 -0.13
CA ALA A 155 8.76 6.51 -0.41
C ALA A 155 9.60 6.47 0.87
N GLY A 156 9.13 7.12 1.95
CA GLY A 156 9.81 7.10 3.25
C GLY A 156 9.99 5.68 3.78
N MET A 157 8.95 4.84 3.70
CA MET A 157 9.05 3.42 4.08
C MET A 157 10.07 2.66 3.22
N ALA A 158 10.08 2.86 1.91
CA ALA A 158 11.04 2.25 1.00
C ALA A 158 12.49 2.69 1.29
N ILE A 159 12.72 3.97 1.59
CA ILE A 159 14.03 4.52 1.99
C ILE A 159 14.50 3.90 3.30
N THR A 160 13.65 3.89 4.34
CA THR A 160 14.02 3.30 5.65
C THR A 160 14.40 1.83 5.51
N THR A 161 13.70 1.12 4.62
CA THR A 161 13.93 -0.29 4.31
C THR A 161 15.23 -0.51 3.53
N PHE A 162 15.51 0.33 2.52
CA PHE A 162 16.78 0.33 1.81
C PHE A 162 17.96 0.55 2.76
N VAL A 163 17.89 1.58 3.60
CA VAL A 163 18.95 1.90 4.59
C VAL A 163 19.16 0.73 5.55
N TYR A 164 18.06 0.13 6.02
CA TYR A 164 18.11 -1.02 6.89
C TYR A 164 18.81 -2.22 6.20
N LEU A 165 18.40 -2.58 4.98
CA LEU A 165 18.99 -3.70 4.24
C LEU A 165 20.46 -3.46 3.88
N ALA A 166 20.84 -2.22 3.61
CA ALA A 166 22.22 -1.84 3.33
C ALA A 166 23.15 -2.07 4.54
N ARG A 167 22.65 -1.82 5.76
CA ARG A 167 23.43 -1.96 7.00
C ARG A 167 23.47 -3.38 7.54
N ALA A 168 22.44 -4.17 7.29
CA ALA A 168 22.36 -5.55 7.79
C ALA A 168 23.24 -6.56 7.04
N GLN A 169 23.97 -6.14 5.99
CA GLN A 169 24.86 -6.99 5.16
C GLN A 169 24.24 -8.31 4.67
N HIS A 170 22.93 -8.34 4.45
CA HIS A 170 22.24 -9.53 3.94
C HIS A 170 22.36 -9.62 2.41
N GLY A 171 23.44 -10.23 1.91
CA GLY A 171 23.67 -10.43 0.47
C GLY A 171 22.49 -11.09 -0.26
N GLN A 172 21.78 -12.01 0.42
CA GLN A 172 20.59 -12.69 -0.12
C GLN A 172 19.37 -11.77 -0.33
N LEU A 173 19.37 -10.56 0.23
CA LEU A 173 18.30 -9.57 0.10
C LEU A 173 18.67 -8.40 -0.82
N LEU A 174 19.73 -8.56 -1.63
CA LEU A 174 20.17 -7.52 -2.57
C LEU A 174 19.06 -7.09 -3.53
N TRP A 175 18.26 -8.05 -4.02
CA TRP A 175 17.15 -7.74 -4.92
C TRP A 175 16.08 -6.87 -4.23
N LEU A 176 15.72 -7.15 -2.97
CA LEU A 176 14.78 -6.31 -2.20
C LEU A 176 15.34 -4.93 -1.91
N ARG A 177 16.66 -4.83 -1.72
CA ARG A 177 17.33 -3.54 -1.56
C ARG A 177 17.24 -2.72 -2.85
N ILE A 178 17.51 -3.32 -4.00
CA ILE A 178 17.38 -2.65 -5.31
C ILE A 178 15.93 -2.23 -5.55
N VAL A 179 14.96 -3.13 -5.33
CA VAL A 179 13.52 -2.83 -5.46
C VAL A 179 13.12 -1.69 -4.52
N SER A 180 13.60 -1.67 -3.26
CA SER A 180 13.29 -0.58 -2.33
C SER A 180 13.84 0.77 -2.81
N LEU A 181 15.03 0.79 -3.41
CA LEU A 181 15.60 2.01 -3.97
C LEU A 181 14.83 2.50 -5.19
N LEU A 182 14.58 1.60 -6.15
CA LEU A 182 13.82 1.92 -7.36
C LEU A 182 12.40 2.38 -7.02
N LEU A 183 11.74 1.71 -6.07
CA LEU A 183 10.45 2.11 -5.56
C LEU A 183 10.52 3.51 -4.94
N ALA A 184 11.48 3.78 -4.05
CA ALA A 184 11.61 5.08 -3.42
C ALA A 184 11.74 6.22 -4.43
N VAL A 185 12.56 6.05 -5.47
CA VAL A 185 12.75 7.06 -6.52
C VAL A 185 11.46 7.24 -7.32
N THR A 186 10.93 6.16 -7.90
CA THR A 186 9.76 6.22 -8.77
C THR A 186 8.52 6.73 -8.05
N ILE A 187 8.28 6.27 -6.81
CA ILE A 187 7.11 6.66 -6.01
C ILE A 187 7.22 8.08 -5.44
N THR A 188 8.43 8.61 -5.27
CA THR A 188 8.62 10.03 -4.95
C THR A 188 8.25 10.90 -6.15
N VAL A 189 8.72 10.55 -7.34
CA VAL A 189 8.42 11.30 -8.57
C VAL A 189 6.92 11.30 -8.83
N SER A 190 6.26 10.14 -8.81
CA SER A 190 4.81 10.06 -8.99
C SER A 190 4.05 10.72 -7.85
N GLY A 191 4.48 10.55 -6.60
CA GLY A 191 3.87 11.21 -5.45
C GLY A 191 3.85 12.73 -5.56
N LEU A 192 4.94 13.35 -6.05
CA LEU A 192 4.98 14.78 -6.36
C LEU A 192 4.04 15.13 -7.52
N GLY A 193 3.98 14.29 -8.56
CA GLY A 193 3.04 14.46 -9.67
C GLY A 193 1.59 14.49 -9.22
N TYR A 194 1.16 13.57 -8.36
CA TYR A 194 -0.20 13.52 -7.82
C TYR A 194 -0.46 14.65 -6.81
N LEU A 195 0.52 15.01 -5.98
CA LEU A 195 0.36 16.07 -4.98
C LEU A 195 0.21 17.46 -5.62
N PHE A 196 0.93 17.72 -6.70
CA PHE A 196 0.96 19.00 -7.41
C PHE A 196 0.17 19.00 -8.73
N MET A 197 -0.51 17.91 -9.07
CA MET A 197 -1.25 17.73 -10.33
C MET A 197 -0.38 17.93 -11.59
N VAL A 198 0.84 17.40 -11.56
CA VAL A 198 1.79 17.45 -12.69
C VAL A 198 1.78 16.11 -13.42
N THR A 199 1.07 16.06 -14.55
CA THR A 199 0.84 14.83 -15.34
C THR A 199 2.12 14.11 -15.74
N SER A 200 3.18 14.84 -16.14
CA SER A 200 4.45 14.25 -16.58
C SER A 200 5.20 13.52 -15.46
N LEU A 201 5.01 13.93 -14.21
CA LEU A 201 5.58 13.25 -13.06
C LEU A 201 4.69 12.09 -12.62
N ALA A 202 3.37 12.24 -12.75
CA ALA A 202 2.39 11.24 -12.38
C ALA A 202 2.56 9.91 -13.16
N THR A 203 3.06 9.95 -14.40
CA THR A 203 3.35 8.74 -15.20
C THR A 203 4.39 7.82 -14.57
N ALA A 204 5.24 8.30 -13.66
CA ALA A 204 6.14 7.45 -12.89
C ALA A 204 5.37 6.41 -12.04
N ALA A 205 4.05 6.59 -11.85
CA ALA A 205 3.17 5.64 -11.20
C ALA A 205 3.15 4.28 -11.92
N ASP A 206 3.29 4.27 -13.24
CA ASP A 206 3.33 3.06 -14.07
C ASP A 206 4.49 2.14 -13.68
N ALA A 207 5.60 2.73 -13.23
CA ALA A 207 6.74 1.98 -12.70
C ALA A 207 6.62 1.73 -11.19
N SER A 208 6.17 2.72 -10.41
CA SER A 208 6.14 2.59 -8.95
C SER A 208 5.11 1.58 -8.46
N LEU A 209 3.97 1.42 -9.13
CA LEU A 209 2.93 0.49 -8.71
C LEU A 209 3.39 -0.98 -8.80
N PRO A 210 3.92 -1.48 -9.95
CA PRO A 210 4.52 -2.81 -10.01
C PRO A 210 5.63 -3.02 -8.96
N LEU A 211 6.50 -2.02 -8.78
CA LEU A 211 7.56 -2.06 -7.77
C LEU A 211 6.99 -2.16 -6.35
N LEU A 212 5.89 -1.46 -6.05
CA LEU A 212 5.20 -1.51 -4.76
C LEU A 212 4.62 -2.91 -4.51
N LEU A 213 3.98 -3.50 -5.52
CA LEU A 213 3.43 -4.87 -5.43
C LEU A 213 4.54 -5.89 -5.15
N VAL A 214 5.66 -5.81 -5.88
CA VAL A 214 6.83 -6.67 -5.67
C VAL A 214 7.46 -6.42 -4.29
N TRP A 215 7.56 -5.17 -3.86
CA TRP A 215 8.13 -4.79 -2.57
C TRP A 215 7.31 -5.35 -1.41
N VAL A 216 6.00 -5.10 -1.38
CA VAL A 216 5.11 -5.59 -0.30
C VAL A 216 5.12 -7.11 -0.23
N THR A 217 4.89 -7.78 -1.36
CA THR A 217 4.83 -9.25 -1.42
C THR A 217 6.19 -9.88 -1.13
N GLY A 218 7.28 -9.28 -1.64
CA GLY A 218 8.64 -9.72 -1.37
C GLY A 218 9.00 -9.68 0.11
N PHE A 219 8.70 -8.57 0.79
CA PHE A 219 8.89 -8.46 2.24
C PHE A 219 8.00 -9.42 3.01
N ALA A 220 6.74 -9.58 2.60
CA ALA A 220 5.83 -10.54 3.22
C ALA A 220 6.38 -11.97 3.20
N ILE A 221 6.93 -12.41 2.06
CA ILE A 221 7.54 -13.73 1.90
C ILE A 221 8.82 -13.86 2.73
N VAL A 222 9.72 -12.88 2.69
CA VAL A 222 11.00 -12.93 3.42
C VAL A 222 10.77 -12.94 4.93
N LEU A 223 9.87 -12.09 5.43
CA LEU A 223 9.52 -12.05 6.85
C LEU A 223 8.76 -13.33 7.27
N GLY A 224 7.94 -13.89 6.37
CA GLY A 224 7.27 -15.18 6.54
C GLY A 224 8.22 -16.39 6.56
N ARG A 225 9.47 -16.26 6.10
CA ARG A 225 10.47 -17.34 6.10
C ARG A 225 11.49 -17.26 7.24
N ARG A 226 11.72 -16.08 7.82
CA ARG A 226 12.76 -15.84 8.83
C ARG A 226 12.31 -16.05 10.29
N GLY A 227 11.11 -16.59 10.51
CA GLY A 227 10.67 -17.05 11.84
C GLY A 227 11.27 -18.40 12.27
N HIS A 228 12.26 -18.91 11.53
CA HIS A 228 12.98 -20.17 11.75
C HIS A 228 14.37 -19.91 12.31
#